data_AF-A0A9P4NKM5-F1
#
_entry.id   AF-A0A9P4NKM5-F1
#
_cell.length_a   1.000
_cell.length_b   1.000
_cell.length_c   1.000
_cell.angle_alpha   90.00
_cell.angle_beta   90.00
_cell.angle_gamma   90.00
#
_symmetry.space_group_name_H-M   'P 1'
#
loop_
_entity.id
_entity.type
_entity.pdbx_description
1 polymer ?
#
loop_
_entity_poly.entity_id
_entity_poly.type
_entity_poly.pdbx_seq_one_letter_code
_entity_poly.pdbx_strand_id
1 'polypeptide(L)'
;MRQQRPKNFNCTKLTLLGLLPIVIILGFRYLRPYEAPLEHYASPEDELPGKYMIRLRPSYSVEQHSAATGHNIQKHVYMSMMTVSNRIVYGAKDITPKILAAIRADRGCPVHLPGLLSVLVVGFKPIENLKGASTPREDPSHIFGKPVPHDNREYDPASPPEPESCGFNNPESSSYDPSSPPRP
;
A
#
# COMPACT_ATOMS: atom_id res chain seq x y z
N MET A 1 -42.24 -70.29 -38.33
CA MET A 1 -40.91 -69.68 -38.10
C MET A 1 -41.11 -68.41 -37.26
N ARG A 2 -40.73 -68.43 -35.97
CA ARG A 2 -40.91 -67.29 -35.06
C ARG A 2 -39.58 -66.53 -34.95
N GLN A 3 -39.53 -65.31 -35.50
CA GLN A 3 -38.41 -64.40 -35.36
C GLN A 3 -38.26 -63.95 -33.89
N GLN A 4 -37.14 -64.32 -33.27
CA GLN A 4 -36.75 -63.82 -31.97
C GLN A 4 -36.22 -62.38 -32.13
N ARG A 5 -36.88 -61.42 -31.46
CA ARG A 5 -36.39 -60.03 -31.38
C ARG A 5 -35.14 -59.96 -30.50
N PRO A 6 -34.11 -59.18 -30.88
CA PRO A 6 -32.93 -58.97 -30.03
C PRO A 6 -33.31 -58.14 -28.80
N LYS A 7 -32.84 -58.60 -27.64
CA LYS A 7 -32.96 -57.89 -26.35
C LYS A 7 -31.98 -56.73 -26.37
N ASN A 8 -32.52 -55.50 -26.39
CA ASN A 8 -31.75 -54.28 -26.22
C ASN A 8 -31.07 -54.30 -24.83
N PHE A 9 -29.74 -54.38 -24.83
CA PHE A 9 -28.93 -54.16 -23.65
C PHE A 9 -28.97 -52.68 -23.29
N ASN A 10 -29.60 -52.37 -22.14
CA ASN A 10 -29.56 -51.04 -21.56
C ASN A 10 -28.11 -50.69 -21.19
N CYS A 11 -27.53 -49.82 -21.99
CA CYS A 11 -26.20 -49.23 -21.82
C CYS A 11 -26.21 -48.32 -20.59
N THR A 12 -25.44 -48.70 -19.57
CA THR A 12 -24.69 -47.81 -18.66
C THR A 12 -25.40 -46.55 -18.17
N LYS A 13 -26.23 -46.70 -17.13
CA LYS A 13 -26.30 -45.68 -16.07
C LYS A 13 -24.99 -45.71 -15.27
N LEU A 14 -23.95 -45.07 -15.81
CA LEU A 14 -22.70 -44.85 -15.10
C LEU A 14 -22.99 -43.84 -13.97
N THR A 15 -22.85 -44.32 -12.75
CA THR A 15 -23.22 -43.68 -11.49
C THR A 15 -22.33 -42.45 -11.22
N LEU A 16 -22.71 -41.29 -11.76
CA LEU A 16 -22.04 -40.00 -11.51
C LEU A 16 -22.26 -39.45 -10.08
N LEU A 17 -22.85 -40.23 -9.18
CA LEU A 17 -23.12 -39.87 -7.78
C LEU A 17 -22.03 -40.32 -6.81
N GLY A 18 -21.06 -41.14 -7.24
CA GLY A 18 -20.00 -41.68 -6.37
C GLY A 18 -18.75 -40.80 -6.21
N LEU A 19 -18.53 -39.82 -7.10
CA LEU A 19 -17.30 -39.00 -7.11
C LEU A 19 -17.49 -37.57 -6.58
N LEU A 20 -18.73 -37.11 -6.41
CA LEU A 20 -19.06 -35.80 -5.81
C LEU A 20 -18.51 -35.59 -4.38
N PRO A 21 -18.53 -36.57 -3.46
CA PRO A 21 -17.97 -36.32 -2.11
C PRO A 21 -16.44 -36.22 -2.13
N ILE A 22 -15.74 -36.86 -3.08
CA ILE A 22 -14.27 -36.84 -3.14
C ILE A 22 -13.77 -35.46 -3.63
N VAL A 23 -14.46 -34.83 -4.58
CA VAL A 23 -14.12 -33.48 -5.05
C VAL A 23 -14.42 -32.42 -3.98
N ILE A 24 -15.49 -32.60 -3.19
CA ILE A 24 -15.80 -31.70 -2.06
C ILE A 24 -14.71 -31.84 -0.97
N ILE A 25 -14.32 -33.06 -0.58
CA ILE A 25 -13.32 -33.28 0.47
C ILE A 25 -11.92 -32.79 0.05
N LEU A 26 -11.55 -32.89 -1.23
CA LEU A 26 -10.28 -32.38 -1.75
C LEU A 26 -10.30 -30.86 -2.00
N GLY A 27 -11.46 -30.27 -2.32
CA GLY A 27 -11.61 -28.82 -2.53
C GLY A 27 -11.46 -27.99 -1.26
N PHE A 28 -11.83 -28.52 -0.08
CA PHE A 28 -11.71 -27.81 1.19
C PHE A 28 -10.29 -27.76 1.77
N ARG A 29 -9.35 -28.57 1.27
CA ARG A 29 -8.02 -28.70 1.88
C ARG A 29 -6.95 -27.72 1.38
N TYR A 30 -7.26 -26.87 0.39
CA TYR A 30 -6.21 -26.09 -0.29
C TYR A 30 -6.37 -24.57 -0.27
N LEU A 31 -7.40 -24.02 0.38
CA LEU A 31 -7.53 -22.57 0.51
C LEU A 31 -7.08 -22.14 1.90
N ARG A 32 -5.76 -22.04 2.11
CA ARG A 32 -5.26 -21.26 3.24
C ARG A 32 -5.75 -19.82 3.05
N PRO A 33 -6.35 -19.19 4.07
CA PRO A 33 -6.67 -17.77 3.99
C PRO A 33 -5.39 -17.00 3.68
N TYR A 34 -5.51 -16.05 2.76
CA TYR A 34 -4.40 -15.18 2.41
C TYR A 34 -3.95 -14.40 3.65
N GLU A 35 -2.64 -14.36 3.89
CA GLU A 35 -2.05 -13.57 4.97
C GLU A 35 -0.76 -12.94 4.45
N ALA A 36 -0.74 -11.61 4.35
CA ALA A 36 0.45 -10.87 3.96
C ALA A 36 1.59 -11.15 4.96
N PRO A 37 2.83 -11.37 4.52
CA PRO A 37 3.95 -11.63 5.43
C PRO A 37 4.24 -10.40 6.31
N LEU A 38 4.66 -10.64 7.55
CA LEU A 38 5.27 -9.61 8.40
C LEU A 38 6.78 -9.63 8.14
N GLU A 39 7.33 -8.48 7.80
CA GLU A 39 8.76 -8.31 7.57
C GLU A 39 9.35 -7.45 8.69
N HIS A 40 10.44 -7.94 9.28
CA HIS A 40 11.18 -7.25 10.33
C HIS A 40 12.50 -6.75 9.72
N TYR A 41 12.62 -5.44 9.55
CA TYR A 41 13.85 -4.80 9.05
C TYR A 41 14.77 -4.30 10.17
N ALA A 42 14.17 -4.04 11.33
CA ALA A 42 14.89 -3.59 12.50
C ALA A 42 15.40 -4.79 13.30
N SER A 43 16.46 -4.59 14.08
CA SER A 43 16.83 -5.55 15.11
C SER A 43 15.65 -5.73 16.08
N PRO A 44 15.50 -6.90 16.74
CA PRO A 44 14.44 -7.09 17.74
C PRO A 44 14.43 -6.01 18.84
N GLU A 45 15.57 -5.37 19.11
CA GLU A 45 15.76 -4.31 20.10
C GLU A 45 15.21 -2.93 19.64
N ASP A 46 14.94 -2.80 18.34
CA ASP A 46 14.44 -1.58 17.69
C ASP A 46 12.98 -1.73 17.23
N GLU A 47 12.35 -2.88 17.47
CA GLU A 47 10.94 -3.09 17.17
C GLU A 47 10.05 -2.21 18.05
N LEU A 48 9.03 -1.60 17.44
CA LEU A 48 8.04 -0.83 18.19
C LEU A 48 6.68 -1.48 18.10
N PRO A 49 6.18 -1.99 19.22
CA PRO A 49 4.86 -2.60 19.24
C PRO A 49 3.81 -1.55 18.86
N GLY A 50 2.88 -1.95 18.00
CA GLY A 50 1.73 -1.13 17.62
C GLY A 50 2.00 -0.12 16.50
N LYS A 51 3.24 0.02 16.01
CA LYS A 51 3.58 0.88 14.87
C LYS A 51 3.95 0.05 13.66
N TYR A 52 3.26 0.32 12.55
CA TYR A 52 3.44 -0.40 11.31
C TYR A 52 3.56 0.58 10.17
N MET A 53 4.40 0.24 9.20
CA MET A 53 4.38 0.85 7.88
C MET A 53 3.61 -0.13 6.98
N ILE A 54 2.71 0.37 6.15
CA ILE A 54 1.81 -0.46 5.34
C ILE A 54 1.87 0.06 3.92
N ARG A 55 2.13 -0.84 2.99
CA ARG A 55 2.22 -0.53 1.56
C ARG A 55 1.04 -1.18 0.87
N LEU A 56 0.30 -0.37 0.13
CA LEU A 56 -0.83 -0.82 -0.66
C LEU A 56 -0.41 -1.11 -2.10
N ARG A 57 -1.20 -1.92 -2.80
CA ARG A 57 -1.06 -2.13 -4.24
C ARG A 57 -1.23 -0.80 -5.01
N PRO A 58 -0.66 -0.69 -6.22
CA PRO A 58 -0.88 0.48 -7.07
C PRO A 58 -2.38 0.75 -7.25
N SER A 59 -2.75 2.03 -7.19
CA SER A 59 -4.15 2.49 -7.30
C SER A 59 -5.10 2.00 -6.19
N TYR A 60 -4.59 1.33 -5.15
CA TYR A 60 -5.38 0.88 -4.02
C TYR A 60 -5.36 1.94 -2.92
N SER A 61 -6.52 2.50 -2.59
CA SER A 61 -6.63 3.63 -1.65
C SER A 61 -6.75 3.18 -0.19
N VAL A 62 -6.48 4.09 0.75
CA VAL A 62 -6.65 3.81 2.19
C VAL A 62 -8.12 3.57 2.54
N GLU A 63 -9.05 4.20 1.82
CA GLU A 63 -10.49 4.02 1.96
C GLU A 63 -10.92 2.64 1.49
N GLN A 64 -10.40 2.17 0.35
CA GLN A 64 -10.64 0.81 -0.14
C GLN A 64 -10.09 -0.22 0.85
N HIS A 65 -8.90 0.03 1.39
CA HIS A 65 -8.29 -0.81 2.42
C HIS A 65 -9.11 -0.82 3.72
N SER A 66 -9.64 0.33 4.15
CA SER A 66 -10.53 0.43 5.31
C SER A 66 -11.81 -0.36 5.11
N ALA A 67 -12.41 -0.28 3.91
CA ALA A 67 -13.59 -1.06 3.56
C ALA A 67 -13.29 -2.57 3.56
N ALA A 68 -12.15 -3.00 3.00
CA ALA A 68 -11.76 -4.40 2.93
C ALA A 68 -11.47 -5.03 4.30
N THR A 69 -10.89 -4.25 5.22
CA THR A 69 -10.58 -4.70 6.58
C THR A 69 -11.79 -4.63 7.52
N GLY A 70 -12.84 -3.88 7.16
CA GLY A 70 -13.97 -3.60 8.05
C GLY A 70 -13.60 -2.68 9.22
N HIS A 71 -12.50 -1.96 9.11
CA HIS A 71 -11.96 -1.06 10.14
C HIS A 71 -11.69 0.32 9.55
N ASN A 72 -11.94 1.39 10.31
CA ASN A 72 -11.57 2.74 9.90
C ASN A 72 -10.06 2.94 10.11
N ILE A 73 -9.27 2.58 9.10
CA ILE A 73 -7.80 2.62 9.16
C ILE A 73 -7.28 4.06 9.23
N GLN A 74 -7.99 5.04 8.66
CA GLN A 74 -7.63 6.46 8.70
C GLN A 74 -7.34 6.97 10.12
N LYS A 75 -8.04 6.46 11.14
CA LYS A 75 -7.80 6.83 12.56
C LYS A 75 -6.42 6.42 13.08
N HIS A 76 -5.81 5.40 12.47
CA HIS A 76 -4.51 4.88 12.85
C HIS A 76 -3.38 5.49 12.02
N VAL A 77 -3.69 6.13 10.88
CA VAL A 77 -2.70 6.74 10.00
C VAL A 77 -2.09 7.96 10.69
N TYR A 78 -0.76 7.98 10.82
CA TYR A 78 -0.02 9.14 11.34
C TYR A 78 0.90 9.77 10.29
N MET A 79 1.22 9.05 9.21
CA MET A 79 1.91 9.59 8.05
C MET A 79 1.45 8.86 6.78
N SER A 80 1.43 9.56 5.65
CA SER A 80 1.15 8.97 4.33
C SER A 80 2.18 9.48 3.32
N MET A 81 2.71 8.58 2.51
CA MET A 81 3.71 8.85 1.48
C MET A 81 3.25 8.20 0.18
N MET A 82 3.29 8.97 -0.90
CA MET A 82 3.15 8.41 -2.25
C MET A 82 4.54 8.08 -2.77
N THR A 83 4.76 6.83 -3.17
CA THR A 83 6.04 6.39 -3.74
C THR A 83 6.07 6.56 -5.26
N VAL A 84 7.27 6.62 -5.84
CA VAL A 84 7.53 6.77 -7.29
C VAL A 84 6.82 5.71 -8.15
N SER A 85 6.44 4.57 -7.57
CA SER A 85 5.72 3.49 -8.27
C SER A 85 4.19 3.58 -8.16
N ASN A 86 3.61 4.75 -7.87
CA ASN A 86 2.17 4.95 -7.64
C ASN A 86 1.58 4.03 -6.56
N ARG A 87 2.41 3.65 -5.57
CA ARG A 87 1.96 2.89 -4.40
C ARG A 87 1.85 3.83 -3.22
N ILE A 88 0.75 3.71 -2.50
CA ILE A 88 0.55 4.39 -1.22
C ILE A 88 1.30 3.58 -0.17
N VAL A 89 2.18 4.26 0.56
CA VAL A 89 2.83 3.75 1.76
C VAL A 89 2.41 4.66 2.91
N TYR A 90 1.78 4.11 3.93
CA TYR A 90 1.39 4.90 5.10
C TYR A 90 1.91 4.27 6.39
N GLY A 91 2.21 5.13 7.35
CA GLY A 91 2.52 4.74 8.70
C GLY A 91 1.25 4.71 9.53
N ALA A 92 1.04 3.62 10.23
CA ALA A 92 -0.02 3.42 11.20
C ALA A 92 0.53 3.24 12.62
N LYS A 93 -0.20 3.76 13.61
CA LYS A 93 0.09 3.61 15.04
C LYS A 93 -1.15 3.09 15.77
N ASP A 94 -0.94 2.62 17.01
CA ASP A 94 -2.00 2.11 17.88
C ASP A 94 -2.75 0.93 17.23
N ILE A 95 -2.05 0.12 16.43
CA ILE A 95 -2.60 -1.05 15.74
C ILE A 95 -2.65 -2.23 16.71
N THR A 96 -3.87 -2.68 17.00
CA THR A 96 -4.10 -3.89 17.80
C THR A 96 -3.84 -5.15 16.99
N PRO A 97 -3.54 -6.31 17.63
CA PRO A 97 -3.36 -7.59 16.92
C PRO A 97 -4.54 -7.98 16.03
N LYS A 98 -5.77 -7.63 16.43
CA LYS A 98 -6.98 -7.88 15.64
C LYS A 98 -7.00 -7.05 14.35
N ILE A 99 -6.66 -5.77 14.43
CA ILE A 99 -6.59 -4.89 13.27
C ILE A 99 -5.43 -5.31 12.36
N LEU A 100 -4.28 -5.69 12.95
CA LEU A 100 -3.14 -6.20 12.20
C LEU A 100 -3.51 -7.46 11.39
N ALA A 101 -4.21 -8.42 12.01
CA ALA A 101 -4.67 -9.62 11.31
C ALA A 101 -5.62 -9.28 10.14
N ALA A 102 -6.53 -8.30 10.33
CA ALA A 102 -7.41 -7.84 9.27
C ALA A 102 -6.65 -7.17 8.10
N ILE A 103 -5.68 -6.29 8.42
CA ILE A 103 -4.80 -5.66 7.43
C ILE A 103 -4.04 -6.72 6.63
N ARG A 104 -3.50 -7.74 7.31
CA ARG A 104 -2.75 -8.82 6.66
C ARG A 104 -3.64 -9.73 5.81
N ALA A 105 -4.92 -9.86 6.14
CA ALA A 105 -5.88 -10.61 5.33
C ALA A 105 -6.31 -9.88 4.04
N ASP A 106 -6.04 -8.57 3.94
CA ASP A 106 -6.41 -7.79 2.75
C ASP A 106 -5.48 -8.07 1.56
N ARG A 107 -6.07 -8.50 0.44
CA ARG A 107 -5.38 -8.72 -0.85
C ARG A 107 -4.90 -7.42 -1.51
N GLY A 108 -5.35 -6.27 -1.01
CA GLY A 108 -4.82 -4.95 -1.33
C GLY A 108 -3.41 -4.69 -0.78
N CYS A 109 -2.98 -5.43 0.25
CA CYS A 109 -1.60 -5.45 0.72
C CYS A 109 -0.80 -6.46 -0.11
N PRO A 110 0.23 -6.03 -0.88
CA PRO A 110 0.96 -6.90 -1.78
C PRO A 110 1.84 -7.90 -1.02
N VAL A 111 1.92 -9.13 -1.55
CA VAL A 111 2.99 -10.08 -1.25
C VAL A 111 4.29 -9.57 -1.88
N HIS A 112 5.39 -9.69 -1.15
CA HIS A 112 6.73 -9.40 -1.66
C HIS A 112 7.01 -10.19 -2.95
N LEU A 113 7.37 -9.49 -4.03
CA LEU A 113 8.16 -10.06 -5.12
C LEU A 113 9.62 -9.73 -4.80
N PRO A 114 10.53 -10.72 -4.74
CA PRO A 114 11.93 -10.47 -4.42
C PRO A 114 12.53 -9.46 -5.40
N GLY A 115 13.10 -8.36 -4.88
CA GLY A 115 13.88 -7.39 -5.66
C GLY A 115 13.39 -5.93 -5.68
N LEU A 116 12.21 -5.60 -5.13
CA LEU A 116 11.72 -4.22 -5.05
C LEU A 116 11.21 -3.88 -3.65
N LEU A 117 11.99 -3.03 -2.94
CA LEU A 117 11.71 -2.37 -1.65
C LEU A 117 10.30 -2.64 -1.12
N SER A 118 10.22 -3.53 -0.15
CA SER A 118 9.04 -4.30 0.27
C SER A 118 7.99 -3.51 1.03
N VAL A 119 6.93 -4.19 1.49
CA VAL A 119 6.02 -3.66 2.51
C VAL A 119 6.84 -3.48 3.77
N LEU A 120 7.38 -2.28 3.92
CA LEU A 120 8.12 -1.89 5.10
C LEU A 120 7.10 -1.86 6.23
N VAL A 121 7.24 -2.67 7.29
CA VAL A 121 6.66 -2.43 8.61
C VAL A 121 7.85 -2.02 9.47
N VAL A 122 8.07 -0.72 9.70
CA VAL A 122 9.14 -0.26 10.58
C VAL A 122 8.54 0.24 11.87
N GLY A 123 9.00 -0.34 12.98
CA GLY A 123 8.97 0.38 14.24
C GLY A 123 10.02 1.49 14.23
N PHE A 124 9.63 2.75 14.00
CA PHE A 124 10.53 3.90 14.13
C PHE A 124 10.53 4.46 15.55
N LYS A 125 11.65 4.35 16.28
CA LYS A 125 11.73 4.88 17.67
C LYS A 125 11.39 6.37 17.60
N PRO A 126 10.39 6.86 18.35
CA PRO A 126 10.14 8.29 18.39
C PRO A 126 11.43 8.98 18.83
N ILE A 127 11.86 10.02 18.10
CA ILE A 127 13.10 10.81 18.34
C ILE A 127 12.95 11.68 19.61
N GLU A 128 12.21 11.23 20.60
CA GLU A 128 11.87 12.00 21.78
C GLU A 128 12.92 11.81 22.91
N ASN A 129 13.92 10.95 22.69
CA ASN A 129 14.97 10.64 23.67
C ASN A 129 16.41 10.88 23.18
N LEU A 130 16.62 11.76 22.19
CA LEU A 130 17.96 12.30 21.87
C LEU A 130 18.29 13.57 22.68
N LYS A 131 17.82 13.66 23.94
CA LYS A 131 18.15 14.75 24.86
C LYS A 131 19.48 14.56 25.62
N GLY A 132 20.28 13.54 25.26
CA GLY A 132 21.52 13.19 25.97
C GLY A 132 22.78 13.06 25.11
N ALA A 133 22.71 13.20 23.78
CA ALA A 133 23.90 13.23 22.94
C ALA A 133 24.49 14.65 22.97
N SER A 134 25.24 14.97 24.03
CA SER A 134 26.14 16.13 24.03
C SER A 134 27.16 15.90 22.93
N THR A 135 26.97 16.55 21.79
CA THR A 135 28.04 16.73 20.82
C THR A 135 29.19 17.46 21.52
N PRO A 136 30.46 17.11 21.25
CA PRO A 136 31.59 17.93 21.64
C PRO A 136 31.34 19.35 21.16
N ARG A 137 31.41 20.28 22.10
CA ARG A 137 31.20 21.71 21.90
C ARG A 137 32.33 22.22 20.99
N GLU A 138 32.15 22.15 19.68
CA GLU A 138 33.03 22.84 18.75
C GLU A 138 32.80 24.35 18.90
N ASP A 139 33.91 25.06 19.01
CA ASP A 139 34.03 26.48 19.30
C ASP A 139 33.36 27.30 18.17
N PRO A 140 32.28 28.07 18.44
CA PRO A 140 31.51 28.77 17.42
C PRO A 140 32.22 30.03 16.87
N SER A 141 33.51 30.23 17.18
CA SER A 141 34.25 31.44 16.82
C SER A 141 34.68 31.54 15.35
N HIS A 142 34.42 30.54 14.49
CA HIS A 142 34.95 30.53 13.12
C HIS A 142 33.96 30.60 11.94
N ILE A 143 32.64 30.71 12.16
CA ILE A 143 31.66 30.72 11.05
C ILE A 143 30.68 31.90 11.18
N PHE A 144 31.20 33.12 11.19
CA PHE A 144 30.40 34.29 10.81
C PHE A 144 30.74 34.69 9.37
N GLY A 145 30.00 34.11 8.44
CA GLY A 145 29.82 34.69 7.11
C GLY A 145 29.24 36.09 7.23
N LYS A 146 29.69 36.98 6.33
CA LYS A 146 29.35 38.41 6.32
C LYS A 146 27.82 38.61 6.42
N PRO A 147 27.34 39.61 7.19
CA PRO A 147 25.92 39.92 7.28
C PRO A 147 25.36 40.22 5.88
N VAL A 148 24.30 39.50 5.52
CA VAL A 148 23.49 39.79 4.33
C VAL A 148 22.77 41.11 4.60
N PRO A 149 22.83 42.10 3.69
CA PRO A 149 22.10 43.34 3.86
C PRO A 149 20.59 43.04 3.86
N HIS A 150 19.94 43.29 4.99
CA HIS A 150 18.50 43.33 5.07
C HIS A 150 17.99 44.57 4.33
N ASP A 151 17.27 44.35 3.23
CA ASP A 151 16.54 45.39 2.51
C ASP A 151 15.32 45.77 3.35
N ASN A 152 15.41 46.89 4.07
CA ASN A 152 14.35 47.43 4.93
C ASN A 152 13.26 48.11 4.10
N ARG A 153 12.66 47.39 3.14
CA ARG A 153 11.45 47.88 2.47
C ARG A 153 10.30 47.82 3.47
N GLU A 154 9.96 49.00 3.97
CA GLU A 154 8.83 49.28 4.82
C GLU A 154 7.55 48.77 4.14
N TYR A 155 6.90 47.80 4.79
CA TYR A 155 5.69 47.17 4.29
C TYR A 155 4.54 48.14 4.47
N ASP A 156 4.08 48.77 3.38
CA ASP A 156 2.92 49.66 3.39
C ASP A 156 1.62 48.82 3.38
N PRO A 157 0.86 48.77 4.49
CA PRO A 157 -0.34 47.95 4.58
C PRO A 157 -1.52 48.45 3.72
N ALA A 158 -1.38 49.57 3.01
CA ALA A 158 -2.42 50.14 2.16
C ALA A 158 -2.43 49.61 0.71
N SER A 159 -1.44 48.80 0.31
CA SER A 159 -1.40 48.26 -1.06
C SER A 159 -2.20 46.95 -1.16
N PRO A 160 -3.29 46.90 -1.95
CA PRO A 160 -3.98 45.64 -2.20
C PRO A 160 -3.04 44.66 -2.90
N PRO A 161 -3.06 43.36 -2.55
CA PRO A 161 -2.19 42.38 -3.19
C PRO A 161 -2.48 42.37 -4.69
N GLU A 162 -1.44 42.59 -5.49
CA GLU A 162 -1.55 42.42 -6.94
C GLU A 162 -2.04 40.99 -7.22
N PRO A 163 -3.00 40.79 -8.14
CA PRO A 163 -3.48 39.47 -8.47
C PRO A 163 -2.32 38.68 -9.06
N GLU A 164 -1.82 37.71 -8.30
CA GLU A 164 -0.88 36.72 -8.80
C GLU A 164 -1.51 36.06 -10.02
N SER A 165 -0.93 36.38 -11.18
CA SER A 165 -1.27 35.76 -12.46
C SER A 165 -0.94 34.28 -12.35
N CYS A 166 -1.95 33.46 -12.03
CA CYS A 166 -1.85 32.02 -12.16
C CYS A 166 -1.70 31.70 -13.64
N GLY A 167 -0.46 31.60 -14.11
CA GLY A 167 -0.13 31.09 -15.43
C GLY A 167 -0.60 29.64 -15.56
N PHE A 168 -1.87 29.46 -15.94
CA PHE A 168 -2.36 28.20 -16.47
C PHE A 168 -1.70 27.98 -17.83
N ASN A 169 -0.53 27.34 -17.81
CA ASN A 169 -0.01 26.66 -18.99
C ASN A 169 -0.98 25.52 -19.29
N ASN A 170 -1.95 25.77 -20.15
CA ASN A 170 -2.77 24.73 -20.76
C ASN A 170 -1.83 23.75 -21.49
N PRO A 171 -1.72 22.48 -21.06
CA PRO A 171 -1.10 21.49 -21.91
C PRO A 171 -2.00 21.30 -23.13
N GLU A 172 -1.42 21.52 -24.30
CA GLU A 172 -2.07 21.34 -25.60
C GLU A 172 -2.85 20.02 -25.62
N SER A 173 -4.10 20.13 -26.08
CA SER A 173 -4.97 19.01 -26.40
C SER A 173 -4.32 18.14 -27.48
N SER A 174 -3.58 17.12 -27.04
CA SER A 174 -3.12 16.03 -27.90
C SER A 174 -4.34 15.26 -28.40
N SER A 175 -4.79 15.59 -29.61
CA SER A 175 -5.80 14.85 -30.37
C SER A 175 -5.29 13.42 -30.60
N TYR A 176 -5.90 12.47 -29.91
CA TYR A 176 -5.68 11.04 -30.15
C TYR A 176 -6.35 10.68 -31.49
N ASP A 177 -5.55 10.30 -32.49
CA ASP A 177 -6.05 9.78 -33.77
C ASP A 177 -6.24 8.26 -33.65
N PRO A 178 -7.48 7.74 -33.59
CA PRO A 178 -7.76 6.32 -33.44
C PRO A 178 -7.40 5.47 -34.67
N SER A 179 -6.86 6.09 -35.74
CA SER A 179 -6.57 5.42 -37.00
C SER A 179 -5.15 4.86 -37.10
N SER A 180 -4.29 5.09 -36.10
CA SER A 180 -2.89 4.69 -36.16
C SER A 180 -2.71 3.19 -35.83
N PRO A 181 -2.16 2.38 -36.75
CA PRO A 181 -1.86 0.97 -36.48
C PRO A 181 -0.71 0.84 -35.45
N PRO A 182 -0.70 -0.24 -34.64
CA PRO A 182 0.36 -0.48 -33.67
C PRO A 182 1.71 -0.64 -34.38
N ARG A 183 2.74 0.07 -33.89
CA ARG A 183 4.12 -0.09 -34.39
C ARG A 183 4.68 -1.46 -33.96
N PRO A 184 5.48 -2.11 -34.82
CA PRO A 184 6.10 -3.41 -34.54
C PRO A 184 7.17 -3.34 -33.45
#